data_AF-A0A4P6WGR7-F1
#
_entry.id   AF-A0A4P6WGR7-F1
#
_cell.length_a   1.000
_cell.length_b   1.000
_cell.length_c   1.000
_cell.angle_alpha   90.00
_cell.angle_beta   90.00
_cell.angle_gamma   90.00
#
_symmetry.space_group_name_H-M   'P 1'
#
loop_
_entity.id
_entity.type
_entity.pdbx_description
1 polymer ?
#
loop_
_entity_poly.entity_id
_entity_poly.type
_entity_poly.pdbx_seq_one_letter_code
_entity_poly.pdbx_strand_id
1 'polypeptide(L)'
;MPRKNIYFKDKIDREIQDIVDIEIQKGATGSETNYSSTVNELVRLGLMVHKSKEEGSTFDLDGFRRDLIRKVSGSREGIMILTALVSEIYVNLKGAQSGVSLDDLINNNISAINDAEDEADRKHFIIDEK
;
A
#
# COMPACT_ATOMS: atom_id res chain seq x y z
N MET A 1 24.65 -31.19 -14.07
CA MET A 1 24.37 -30.52 -12.78
C MET A 1 24.99 -31.34 -11.66
N PRO A 2 25.65 -30.73 -10.66
CA PRO A 2 26.17 -31.48 -9.51
C PRO A 2 25.01 -32.05 -8.70
N ARG A 3 25.04 -33.36 -8.42
CA ARG A 3 24.00 -34.03 -7.62
C ARG A 3 24.21 -33.72 -6.14
N LYS A 4 23.14 -33.26 -5.48
CA LYS A 4 23.10 -33.05 -4.03
C LYS A 4 21.93 -33.86 -3.47
N ASN A 5 22.16 -34.58 -2.37
CA ASN A 5 21.10 -35.25 -1.62
C ASN A 5 20.74 -34.35 -0.44
N ILE A 6 19.46 -33.98 -0.34
CA ILE A 6 18.93 -33.07 0.69
C ILE A 6 17.75 -33.79 1.34
N TYR A 7 17.65 -33.68 2.66
CA TYR A 7 16.50 -34.17 3.41
C TYR A 7 15.53 -33.02 3.65
N PHE A 8 14.29 -33.18 3.19
CA PHE A 8 13.21 -32.24 3.42
C PHE A 8 12.35 -32.67 4.61
N LYS A 9 11.69 -31.70 5.26
CA LYS A 9 10.59 -32.01 6.18
C LYS A 9 9.37 -32.43 5.35
N ASP A 10 8.57 -33.37 5.86
CA ASP A 10 7.39 -33.93 5.17
C ASP A 10 6.39 -32.90 4.65
N LYS A 11 6.26 -31.75 5.33
CA LYS A 11 5.41 -30.65 4.86
C LYS A 11 5.95 -30.03 3.57
N ILE A 12 7.26 -29.75 3.53
CA ILE A 12 7.92 -29.12 2.39
C ILE A 12 7.96 -30.08 1.21
N ASP A 13 8.23 -31.36 1.48
CA ASP A 13 8.20 -32.41 0.47
C ASP A 13 6.84 -32.51 -0.24
N ARG A 14 5.75 -32.53 0.55
CA ARG A 14 4.38 -32.49 0.02
C ARG A 14 4.09 -31.25 -0.79
N GLU A 15 4.45 -30.06 -0.29
CA GLU A 15 4.24 -28.81 -1.03
C GLU A 15 4.98 -28.78 -2.38
N ILE A 16 6.19 -29.34 -2.45
CA ILE A 16 6.93 -29.48 -3.72
C ILE A 16 6.21 -30.45 -4.66
N GLN A 17 5.74 -31.58 -4.14
CA GLN A 17 5.01 -32.56 -4.93
C GLN A 17 3.68 -31.98 -5.47
N ASP A 18 2.94 -31.24 -4.64
CA ASP A 18 1.70 -30.57 -5.04
C ASP A 18 1.94 -29.59 -6.22
N ILE A 19 3.06 -28.86 -6.21
CA ILE A 19 3.44 -27.97 -7.33
C ILE A 19 3.67 -28.77 -8.61
N VAL A 20 4.40 -29.89 -8.53
CA VAL A 20 4.66 -30.76 -9.68
C VAL A 20 3.34 -31.31 -10.24
N ASP A 21 2.45 -31.77 -9.37
CA ASP A 21 1.18 -32.34 -9.75
C ASP A 21 0.26 -31.31 -10.43
N ILE A 22 0.24 -30.06 -9.92
CA ILE A 22 -0.50 -28.94 -10.54
C ILE A 22 0.02 -28.64 -11.95
N GLU A 23 1.32 -28.62 -12.16
CA GLU A 23 1.89 -28.34 -13.49
C GLU A 23 1.60 -29.48 -14.49
N ILE A 24 1.64 -30.73 -14.03
CA ILE A 24 1.22 -31.88 -14.85
C ILE A 24 -0.27 -31.77 -15.21
N GLN A 25 -1.13 -31.38 -14.26
CA GLN A 25 -2.55 -31.14 -14.54
C GLN A 25 -2.79 -30.03 -15.56
N LYS A 26 -1.91 -29.02 -15.63
CA LYS A 26 -1.94 -27.96 -16.65
C LYS A 26 -1.41 -28.41 -18.02
N GLY A 27 -0.96 -29.66 -18.15
CA GLY A 27 -0.48 -30.25 -19.40
C GLY A 27 1.04 -30.24 -19.56
N ALA A 28 1.81 -29.93 -18.51
CA ALA A 28 3.27 -30.04 -18.56
C ALA A 28 3.69 -31.52 -18.67
N THR A 29 4.72 -31.78 -19.46
CA THR A 29 5.30 -33.12 -19.59
C THR A 29 6.32 -33.39 -18.48
N GLY A 30 6.53 -34.66 -18.10
CA GLY A 30 7.52 -35.03 -17.07
C GLY A 30 8.97 -34.68 -17.43
N SER A 31 9.25 -34.42 -18.72
CA SER A 31 10.51 -33.87 -19.21
C SER A 31 10.68 -32.38 -18.90
N GLU A 32 9.59 -31.62 -18.81
CA GLU A 32 9.58 -30.19 -18.52
C GLU A 32 9.52 -29.95 -17.00
N THR A 33 8.60 -30.64 -16.32
CA THR A 33 8.38 -30.48 -14.88
C THR A 33 8.48 -31.81 -14.16
N ASN A 34 9.45 -31.90 -13.25
CA ASN A 34 9.60 -33.01 -12.31
C ASN A 34 10.16 -32.47 -10.99
N TYR A 35 10.08 -33.28 -9.94
CA TYR A 35 10.49 -32.88 -8.59
C TYR A 35 11.89 -32.23 -8.54
N SER A 36 12.86 -32.77 -9.26
CA SER A 36 14.23 -32.23 -9.27
C SER A 36 14.33 -30.89 -10.01
N SER A 37 13.63 -30.70 -11.12
CA SER A 37 13.62 -29.40 -11.81
C SER A 37 12.90 -28.33 -10.99
N THR A 38 11.77 -28.67 -10.36
CA THR A 38 11.02 -27.79 -9.46
C THR A 38 11.85 -27.37 -8.24
N VAL A 39 12.55 -28.30 -7.59
CA VAL A 39 13.45 -27.98 -6.46
C VAL A 39 14.58 -27.03 -6.88
N ASN A 40 15.18 -27.25 -8.05
CA ASN A 40 16.24 -26.35 -8.54
C ASN A 40 15.72 -24.93 -8.77
N GLU A 41 14.51 -24.79 -9.32
CA GLU A 41 13.88 -23.48 -9.51
C GLU A 41 13.57 -22.81 -8.17
N LEU A 42 12.95 -23.53 -7.23
CA LEU A 42 12.65 -23.03 -5.90
C LEU A 42 13.91 -22.60 -5.14
N VAL A 43 15.00 -23.37 -5.23
CA VAL A 43 16.29 -23.01 -4.63
C VAL A 43 16.87 -21.76 -5.31
N ARG A 44 16.77 -21.63 -6.64
CA ARG A 44 17.22 -20.43 -7.36
C ARG A 44 16.43 -19.18 -6.93
N LEU A 45 15.11 -19.29 -6.82
CA LEU A 45 14.24 -18.22 -6.32
C LEU A 45 14.58 -17.87 -4.87
N GLY A 46 14.76 -18.89 -4.02
CA GLY A 46 15.16 -18.73 -2.63
C GLY A 46 16.50 -18.00 -2.48
N LEU A 47 17.50 -18.33 -3.30
CA LEU A 47 18.79 -17.64 -3.33
C LEU A 47 18.66 -16.17 -3.79
N MET A 48 17.79 -15.88 -4.76
CA MET A 48 17.53 -14.51 -5.21
C MET A 48 16.88 -13.66 -4.11
N VAL A 49 15.88 -14.23 -3.40
CA VAL A 49 15.25 -13.57 -2.26
C VAL A 49 16.22 -13.42 -1.09
N HIS A 50 17.07 -14.41 -0.84
CA HIS A 50 18.07 -14.33 0.23
C HIS A 50 19.11 -13.24 -0.03
N LYS A 51 19.63 -13.15 -1.25
CA LYS A 51 20.57 -12.09 -1.65
C LYS A 51 19.95 -10.69 -1.60
N SER A 52 18.70 -10.54 -2.04
CA SER A 52 18.02 -9.23 -1.96
C SER A 52 17.72 -8.79 -0.52
N LYS A 53 17.66 -9.71 0.45
CA LYS A 53 17.62 -9.37 1.88
C LYS A 53 18.98 -8.90 2.41
N GLU A 54 20.08 -9.49 1.94
CA GLU A 54 21.45 -9.03 2.27
C GLU A 54 21.76 -7.65 1.66
N GLU A 55 21.18 -7.33 0.50
CA GLU A 55 21.23 -6.00 -0.12
C GLU A 55 20.46 -4.93 0.67
N GLY A 56 19.84 -5.30 1.79
CA GLY A 56 19.36 -4.37 2.81
C GLY A 56 18.35 -3.36 2.26
N SER A 57 17.07 -3.76 2.18
CA SER A 57 16.01 -2.77 2.32
C SER A 57 16.00 -2.28 3.77
N THR A 58 16.94 -1.39 4.11
CA THR A 58 16.82 -0.53 5.28
C THR A 58 15.75 0.50 4.94
N PHE A 59 14.48 0.08 5.05
CA PHE A 59 13.37 1.01 4.97
C PHE A 59 13.65 2.14 5.98
N ASP A 60 13.94 3.32 5.46
CA ASP A 60 14.19 4.50 6.27
C ASP A 60 12.85 4.98 6.84
N LEU A 61 12.51 4.40 7.99
CA LEU A 61 11.26 4.68 8.67
C LEU A 61 11.14 6.16 9.04
N ASP A 62 12.25 6.81 9.38
CA ASP A 62 12.27 8.22 9.76
C ASP A 62 12.13 9.12 8.53
N GLY A 63 12.81 8.78 7.43
CA GLY A 63 12.62 9.42 6.13
C GLY A 63 11.18 9.29 5.62
N PHE A 64 10.60 8.09 5.72
CA PHE A 64 9.21 7.86 5.34
C PHE A 64 8.23 8.66 6.21
N ARG A 65 8.38 8.65 7.54
CA ARG A 65 7.55 9.44 8.46
C ARG A 65 7.64 10.94 8.16
N ARG A 66 8.85 11.44 7.92
CA ARG A 66 9.07 12.85 7.59
C ARG A 66 8.43 13.23 6.25
N ASP A 67 8.54 12.37 5.25
CA ASP A 67 7.92 12.59 3.94
C ASP A 67 6.39 12.53 4.02
N LEU A 68 5.85 11.59 4.81
CA LEU A 68 4.41 11.45 5.06
C LEU A 68 3.84 12.70 5.73
N ILE A 69 4.46 13.19 6.81
CA ILE A 69 4.05 14.44 7.47
C ILE A 69 4.11 15.61 6.47
N ARG A 70 5.21 15.75 5.72
CA ARG A 70 5.36 16.84 4.73
C ARG A 70 4.23 16.83 3.70
N LYS A 71 3.90 15.66 3.15
CA LYS A 71 2.86 15.52 2.12
C LYS A 71 1.46 15.75 2.67
N VAL A 72 1.14 15.21 3.84
CA VAL A 72 -0.18 15.36 4.47
C VAL A 72 -0.40 16.81 4.92
N SER A 73 0.55 17.39 5.65
CA SER A 73 0.46 18.79 6.08
C SER A 73 0.38 19.76 4.90
N GLY A 74 1.24 19.58 3.88
CA GLY A 74 1.20 20.43 2.69
C GLY A 74 -0.10 20.32 1.90
N SER A 75 -0.68 19.12 1.81
CA SER A 75 -1.96 18.93 1.13
C SER A 75 -3.11 19.59 1.90
N ARG A 76 -3.14 19.44 3.23
CA ARG A 76 -4.17 20.06 4.09
C ARG A 76 -4.10 21.59 4.03
N GLU A 77 -2.91 22.17 4.14
CA GLU A 77 -2.70 23.62 3.99
C GLU A 77 -3.11 24.10 2.59
N GLY A 78 -2.73 23.37 1.54
CA GLY A 78 -3.11 23.69 0.17
C GLY A 78 -4.63 23.70 -0.04
N ILE A 79 -5.34 22.71 0.50
CA ILE A 79 -6.82 22.66 0.43
C ILE A 79 -7.45 23.82 1.19
N MET A 80 -6.94 24.20 2.36
CA MET A 80 -7.44 25.36 3.11
C MET A 80 -7.26 26.66 2.31
N ILE A 81 -6.10 26.86 1.69
CA ILE A 81 -5.83 28.03 0.83
C ILE A 81 -6.77 28.06 -0.37
N LEU A 82 -6.92 26.94 -1.07
CA LEU A 82 -7.83 26.83 -2.22
C LEU A 82 -9.28 27.10 -1.81
N THR A 83 -9.69 26.60 -0.66
CA THR A 83 -11.04 26.82 -0.11
C THR A 83 -11.28 28.30 0.18
N ALA A 84 -10.31 29.00 0.78
CA ALA A 84 -10.40 30.43 1.02
C ALA A 84 -10.49 31.21 -0.30
N LEU A 85 -9.64 30.91 -1.28
CA LEU A 85 -9.64 31.56 -2.60
C LEU A 85 -10.97 31.36 -3.34
N VAL A 86 -11.49 30.12 -3.37
CA VAL A 86 -12.76 29.82 -4.03
C VAL A 86 -13.92 30.51 -3.32
N SER A 87 -13.91 30.56 -1.99
CA SER A 87 -14.92 31.25 -1.20
C SER A 87 -14.92 32.76 -1.48
N GLU A 88 -13.73 33.37 -1.56
CA GLU A 88 -13.55 34.77 -1.91
C GLU A 88 -14.06 35.07 -3.32
N ILE A 89 -13.70 34.25 -4.31
CA ILE A 89 -14.20 34.36 -5.68
C ILE A 89 -15.73 34.26 -5.71
N TYR A 90 -16.31 33.30 -4.98
CA TYR A 90 -17.75 33.08 -4.94
C TYR A 90 -18.51 34.30 -4.39
N VAL A 91 -18.07 34.84 -3.26
CA VAL A 91 -18.69 36.03 -2.64
C VAL A 91 -18.57 37.23 -3.56
N ASN A 92 -17.38 37.46 -4.13
CA ASN A 92 -17.14 38.59 -5.03
C ASN A 92 -17.97 38.49 -6.33
N LEU A 93 -18.15 37.30 -6.89
CA LEU A 93 -18.98 37.10 -8.09
C LEU A 93 -20.48 37.28 -7.84
N LYS A 94 -20.97 36.84 -6.67
CA LYS A 94 -22.39 36.98 -6.30
C LYS A 94 -22.74 38.39 -5.82
N GLY A 95 -21.74 39.18 -5.41
CA GLY A 95 -21.93 40.54 -4.91
C GLY A 95 -22.88 40.60 -3.70
N ALA A 96 -23.60 41.71 -3.53
CA ALA A 96 -24.56 41.90 -2.43
C ALA A 96 -25.74 40.89 -2.41
N GLN A 97 -25.87 40.03 -3.44
CA GLN A 97 -26.88 38.97 -3.48
C GLN A 97 -26.40 37.64 -2.89
N SER A 98 -25.14 37.51 -2.44
CA SER A 98 -24.67 36.26 -1.85
C SER A 98 -25.47 35.88 -0.60
N GLY A 99 -25.91 36.87 0.19
CA GLY A 99 -26.60 36.66 1.47
C GLY A 99 -25.75 35.96 2.54
N VAL A 100 -24.48 35.66 2.24
CA VAL A 100 -23.56 34.92 3.09
C VAL A 100 -22.24 35.69 3.18
N SER A 101 -21.73 35.85 4.40
CA SER A 101 -20.42 36.46 4.62
C SER A 101 -19.29 35.51 4.23
N LEU A 102 -18.15 36.09 3.83
CA LEU A 102 -16.97 35.30 3.47
C LEU A 102 -16.50 34.45 4.66
N ASP A 103 -16.51 35.02 5.86
CA ASP A 103 -16.07 34.35 7.08
C ASP A 103 -16.97 33.15 7.41
N ASP A 104 -18.29 33.28 7.23
CA ASP A 104 -19.23 32.18 7.45
C ASP A 104 -19.00 31.03 6.44
N LEU A 105 -18.75 31.35 5.17
CA LEU A 105 -18.44 30.34 4.15
C LEU A 105 -17.13 29.60 4.46
N ILE A 106 -16.08 30.33 4.84
CA ILE A 106 -14.79 29.74 5.18
C ILE A 106 -14.93 28.85 6.42
N ASN A 107 -15.59 29.32 7.47
CA ASN A 107 -15.80 28.54 8.69
C ASN A 107 -16.61 27.26 8.44
N ASN A 108 -17.67 27.35 7.63
CA ASN A 108 -18.47 26.19 7.26
C ASN A 108 -17.66 25.17 6.46
N ASN A 109 -16.87 25.63 5.47
CA ASN A 109 -16.05 24.73 4.67
C ASN A 109 -14.92 24.08 5.49
N ILE A 110 -14.26 24.83 6.38
CA ILE A 110 -13.24 24.27 7.28
C ILE A 110 -13.86 23.24 8.23
N SER A 111 -15.04 23.50 8.76
CA SER A 111 -15.76 22.54 9.61
C SER A 111 -16.09 21.26 8.85
N ALA A 112 -16.60 21.37 7.62
CA ALA A 112 -16.88 20.23 6.77
C ALA A 112 -15.62 19.43 6.39
N ILE A 113 -14.48 20.09 6.20
CA ILE A 113 -13.19 19.42 5.97
C ILE A 113 -12.79 18.60 7.20
N ASN A 114 -12.92 19.17 8.41
CA ASN A 114 -12.61 18.45 9.65
C ASN A 114 -13.54 17.26 9.87
N ASP A 115 -14.85 17.44 9.67
CA ASP A 115 -15.83 16.35 9.81
C ASP A 115 -15.54 15.19 8.84
N ALA A 116 -15.12 15.52 7.61
CA ALA A 116 -14.75 14.52 6.61
C ALA A 116 -13.45 13.77 6.98
N GLU A 117 -12.48 14.46 7.58
CA GLU A 117 -11.27 13.82 8.13
C GLU A 117 -11.61 12.87 9.29
N ASP A 118 -12.45 13.30 10.24
CA ASP A 118 -12.90 12.48 11.36
C ASP A 118 -13.75 11.28 10.91
N GLU A 119 -14.56 11.43 9.86
CA GLU A 119 -15.30 10.32 9.26
C GLU A 119 -14.37 9.33 8.55
N ALA A 120 -13.36 9.82 7.82
CA ALA A 120 -12.36 8.96 7.19
C ALA A 120 -11.56 8.18 8.23
N ASP A 121 -11.16 8.82 9.33
CA ASP A 121 -10.46 8.17 10.44
C ASP A 121 -11.31 7.02 11.02
N ARG A 122 -12.57 7.29 11.36
CA ARG A 122 -13.51 6.28 11.89
C ARG A 122 -13.79 5.11 10.94
N LYS A 123 -13.80 5.33 9.62
CA LYS A 123 -14.05 4.29 8.64
C LYS A 123 -12.83 3.39 8.38
N HIS A 124 -11.63 3.93 8.54
CA HIS A 124 -10.40 3.25 8.17
C HIS A 124 -9.62 2.69 9.36
N PHE A 125 -9.83 3.24 10.56
CA PHE A 125 -9.22 2.76 11.78
C PHE A 125 -10.30 2.23 12.72
N ILE A 126 -10.18 0.95 13.10
CA ILE A 126 -11.02 0.35 14.13
C ILE A 126 -10.68 1.06 15.43
N ILE A 127 -11.64 1.78 16.01
CA ILE A 127 -11.51 2.23 17.40
C ILE A 127 -11.56 0.96 18.24
N ASP A 128 -10.41 0.54 18.78
CA ASP A 128 -10.38 -0.50 19.82
C ASP A 128 -11.18 0.06 21.01
N GLU A 129 -12.44 -0.39 21.16
CA GLU A 129 -13.22 -0.17 22.36
C GLU A 129 -12.45 -0.79 23.53
N LYS A 130 -11.93 0.06 24.43
CA LYS A 130 -11.42 -0.33 25.74
C LYS A 130 -12.53 -0.33 26.77
#